data_AF-A0A965YBA7-F1
#
_entry.id   AF-A0A965YBA7-F1
#
_cell.length_a   1.000
_cell.length_b   1.000
_cell.length_c   1.000
_cell.angle_alpha   90.00
_cell.angle_beta   90.00
_cell.angle_gamma   90.00
#
_symmetry.space_group_name_H-M   'P 1'
#
loop_
_entity.id
_entity.type
_entity.pdbx_description
1 polymer ?
#
loop_
_entity_poly.entity_id
_entity_poly.type
_entity_poly.pdbx_seq_one_letter_code
_entity_poly.pdbx_strand_id
1 'polypeptide(L)'
;MDGKNTTERQLMIKGELPFLSPDATSEQVWKHFYHLATLFAKSQELAPSLNCFIDVFLIRGNEMHSPDKDWLDFFRRQFAIYLMGKKCISCSLSEGDMIHDFLRMEYEQIKIELQNSEFAFQKENLSRWFASIELDFPWLVESEELHWSFG
;
A
#
# COMPACT_ATOMS: atom_id res chain seq x y z
N MET A 1 -36.09 32.31 -18.38
CA MET A 1 -35.60 32.48 -16.99
C MET A 1 -34.85 31.21 -16.63
N ASP A 2 -33.57 31.22 -16.99
CA ASP A 2 -32.61 30.12 -16.86
C ASP A 2 -32.00 30.10 -15.47
N GLY A 3 -32.66 29.40 -14.54
CA GLY A 3 -32.25 29.34 -13.13
C GLY A 3 -31.81 27.96 -12.62
N LYS A 4 -31.77 26.93 -13.48
CA LYS A 4 -31.54 25.53 -13.03
C LYS A 4 -30.16 24.94 -13.38
N ASN A 5 -29.39 25.56 -14.29
CA ASN A 5 -28.10 25.00 -14.74
C ASN A 5 -26.88 25.39 -13.88
N THR A 6 -27.02 26.30 -12.92
CA THR A 6 -25.87 26.84 -12.18
C THR A 6 -25.50 25.99 -10.95
N THR A 7 -26.47 25.28 -10.38
CA THR A 7 -26.26 24.48 -9.16
C THR A 7 -25.57 23.14 -9.45
N GLU A 8 -25.85 22.52 -10.61
CA GLU A 8 -25.18 21.27 -11.03
C GLU A 8 -23.71 21.51 -11.40
N ARG A 9 -23.37 22.69 -11.94
CA ARG A 9 -21.97 23.07 -12.21
C ARG A 9 -21.14 23.32 -10.95
N GLN A 10 -21.77 23.70 -9.83
CA GLN A 10 -21.05 23.95 -8.57
C GLN A 10 -20.70 22.66 -7.80
N LEU A 11 -21.36 21.53 -8.11
CA LEU A 11 -21.02 20.23 -7.52
C LEU A 11 -19.79 19.57 -8.18
N MET A 12 -19.35 20.05 -9.34
CA MET A 12 -18.13 19.56 -10.00
C MET A 12 -16.84 20.23 -9.47
N ILE A 13 -16.92 21.23 -8.59
CA ILE A 13 -15.78 22.08 -8.15
C ILE A 13 -15.35 21.75 -6.70
N LYS A 14 -15.52 20.50 -6.25
CA LYS A 14 -14.93 20.01 -4.98
C LYS A 14 -14.06 18.77 -5.12
N GLY A 15 -13.88 18.28 -6.33
CA GLY A 15 -13.06 17.11 -6.64
C GLY A 15 -11.91 17.47 -7.58
N GLU A 16 -11.11 18.49 -7.27
CA GLU A 16 -9.82 18.68 -7.95
C GLU A 16 -8.84 17.64 -7.40
N LEU A 17 -8.94 16.40 -7.87
CA LEU A 17 -7.72 15.66 -8.11
C LEU A 17 -7.27 16.05 -9.51
N PRO A 18 -6.31 16.97 -9.64
CA PRO A 18 -5.76 17.26 -10.94
C PRO A 18 -5.24 15.95 -11.53
N PHE A 19 -5.59 15.67 -12.78
CA PHE A 19 -4.87 14.68 -13.56
C PHE A 19 -3.38 14.99 -13.42
N LEU A 20 -2.57 13.96 -13.13
CA LEU A 20 -1.14 14.15 -12.93
C LEU A 20 -0.55 14.77 -14.21
N SER A 21 0.12 15.91 -14.06
CA SER A 21 0.91 16.49 -15.15
C SER A 21 2.18 15.64 -15.36
N PRO A 22 2.82 15.71 -16.54
CA PRO A 22 4.11 15.07 -16.77
C PRO A 22 5.20 15.53 -15.77
N ASP A 23 5.06 16.76 -15.25
CA ASP A 23 5.99 17.37 -14.30
C ASP A 23 5.54 17.19 -12.83
N ALA A 24 4.62 16.26 -12.56
CA ALA A 24 4.12 16.01 -11.21
C ALA A 24 5.25 15.54 -10.28
N THR A 25 5.31 16.12 -9.08
CA THR A 25 6.27 15.68 -8.06
C THR A 25 5.92 14.29 -7.55
N SER A 26 6.91 13.55 -7.04
CA SER A 26 6.67 12.25 -6.37
C SER A 26 5.57 12.36 -5.30
N GLU A 27 5.52 13.50 -4.60
CA GLU A 27 4.48 13.78 -3.61
C GLU A 27 3.07 13.82 -4.19
N GLN A 28 2.89 14.50 -5.31
CA GLN A 28 1.60 14.57 -6.01
C GLN A 28 1.21 13.18 -6.53
N VAL A 29 2.17 12.42 -7.04
CA VAL A 29 1.93 11.06 -7.57
C VAL A 29 1.45 10.14 -6.45
N TRP A 30 2.19 9.98 -5.34
CA TRP A 30 1.75 9.04 -4.29
C TRP A 30 0.43 9.48 -3.64
N LYS A 31 0.16 10.79 -3.52
CA LYS A 31 -1.15 11.29 -3.03
C LYS A 31 -2.30 10.87 -3.95
N HIS A 32 -2.07 10.96 -5.26
CA HIS A 32 -3.06 10.54 -6.26
C HIS A 32 -3.34 9.04 -6.17
N PHE A 33 -2.30 8.20 -6.13
CA PHE A 33 -2.45 6.75 -5.97
C PHE A 33 -3.14 6.37 -4.66
N TYR A 34 -2.85 7.09 -3.56
CA TYR A 34 -3.48 6.84 -2.26
C TYR A 34 -4.98 7.12 -2.30
N HIS A 35 -5.38 8.20 -2.98
CA HIS A 35 -6.78 8.50 -3.22
C HIS A 35 -7.45 7.39 -4.06
N LEU A 36 -6.83 6.98 -5.17
CA LEU A 36 -7.35 5.89 -6.01
C LEU A 36 -7.48 4.57 -5.23
N ALA A 37 -6.47 4.21 -4.44
CA ALA A 37 -6.48 3.01 -3.60
C ALA A 37 -7.69 2.98 -2.66
N THR A 38 -7.97 4.13 -2.03
CA THR A 38 -9.11 4.33 -1.13
C THR A 38 -10.45 4.26 -1.87
N LEU A 39 -10.54 4.82 -3.08
CA LEU A 39 -11.73 4.72 -3.93
C LEU A 39 -12.00 3.27 -4.35
N PHE A 40 -10.98 2.56 -4.83
CA PHE A 40 -11.10 1.15 -5.21
C PHE A 40 -11.49 0.27 -4.03
N ALA A 41 -10.92 0.51 -2.84
CA ALA A 41 -11.31 -0.21 -1.63
C ALA A 41 -12.80 -0.02 -1.31
N LYS A 42 -13.30 1.22 -1.39
CA LYS A 42 -14.72 1.54 -1.16
C LYS A 42 -15.64 0.90 -2.20
N SER A 43 -15.18 0.78 -3.45
CA SER A 43 -15.90 0.11 -4.53
C SER A 43 -15.75 -1.42 -4.53
N GLN A 44 -15.06 -1.99 -3.52
CA GLN A 44 -14.79 -3.43 -3.41
C GLN A 44 -13.93 -4.00 -4.56
N GLU A 45 -13.16 -3.14 -5.23
CA GLU A 45 -12.22 -3.50 -6.30
C GLU A 45 -10.87 -3.90 -5.68
N LEU A 46 -10.76 -5.17 -5.27
CA LEU A 46 -9.63 -5.74 -4.53
C LEU A 46 -8.28 -5.50 -5.23
N ALA A 47 -8.10 -6.04 -6.44
CA ALA A 47 -6.81 -6.02 -7.12
C ALA A 47 -6.33 -4.59 -7.45
N PRO A 48 -7.18 -3.69 -8.00
CA PRO A 48 -6.80 -2.29 -8.21
C PRO A 48 -6.46 -1.57 -6.89
N SER A 49 -7.20 -1.83 -5.81
CA SER A 49 -6.94 -1.22 -4.51
C SER A 49 -5.57 -1.62 -3.94
N LEU A 50 -5.28 -2.93 -3.92
CA LEU A 50 -3.99 -3.45 -3.45
C LEU A 50 -2.83 -2.86 -4.24
N ASN A 51 -2.91 -2.89 -5.58
CA ASN A 51 -1.85 -2.36 -6.43
C ASN A 51 -1.62 -0.88 -6.18
N CYS A 52 -2.68 -0.09 -6.05
CA CYS A 52 -2.54 1.34 -5.77
C CYS A 52 -1.91 1.57 -4.38
N PHE A 53 -2.34 0.87 -3.32
CA PHE A 53 -1.70 1.00 -2.01
C PHE A 53 -0.22 0.63 -2.03
N ILE A 54 0.13 -0.47 -2.69
CA ILE A 54 1.53 -0.89 -2.86
C ILE A 54 2.34 0.20 -3.56
N ASP A 55 1.84 0.74 -4.67
CA ASP A 55 2.54 1.78 -5.42
C ASP A 55 2.70 3.07 -4.61
N VAL A 56 1.72 3.45 -3.76
CA VAL A 56 1.84 4.59 -2.84
C VAL A 56 3.10 4.49 -2.00
N PHE A 57 3.28 3.36 -1.30
CA PHE A 57 4.37 3.23 -0.34
C PHE A 57 5.72 2.96 -1.02
N LEU A 58 5.73 2.38 -2.22
CA LEU A 58 6.94 2.33 -3.05
C LEU A 58 7.37 3.70 -3.57
N ILE A 59 6.43 4.54 -4.02
CA ILE A 59 6.73 5.90 -4.52
C ILE A 59 7.16 6.79 -3.35
N ARG A 60 6.41 6.74 -2.25
CA ARG A 60 6.65 7.53 -1.05
C ARG A 60 7.98 7.18 -0.37
N GLY A 61 8.37 5.91 -0.35
CA GLY A 61 9.68 5.44 0.10
C GLY A 61 10.84 5.71 -0.88
N ASN A 62 10.56 6.30 -2.05
CA ASN A 62 11.54 6.51 -3.14
C ASN A 62 12.17 5.21 -3.68
N GLU A 63 11.37 4.14 -3.77
CA GLU A 63 11.82 2.79 -4.08
C GLU A 63 11.30 2.24 -5.41
N MET A 64 10.43 2.96 -6.11
CA MET A 64 9.94 2.58 -7.45
C MET A 64 11.05 2.20 -8.44
N HIS A 65 12.23 2.80 -8.29
CA HIS A 65 13.40 2.55 -9.13
C HIS A 65 14.53 1.84 -8.37
N SER A 66 14.21 1.14 -7.28
CA SER A 66 15.19 0.32 -6.55
C SER A 66 15.89 -0.65 -7.51
N PRO A 67 17.24 -0.71 -7.49
CA PRO A 67 17.99 -1.70 -8.26
C PRO A 67 17.81 -3.11 -7.68
N ASP A 68 17.46 -3.20 -6.39
CA ASP A 68 17.16 -4.46 -5.72
C ASP A 68 15.74 -4.93 -6.10
N LYS A 69 15.67 -5.85 -7.07
CA LYS A 69 14.41 -6.46 -7.54
C LYS A 69 13.83 -7.44 -6.54
N ASP A 70 14.69 -8.11 -5.77
CA ASP A 70 14.28 -9.08 -4.77
C ASP A 70 13.53 -8.36 -3.63
N TRP A 71 13.98 -7.15 -3.27
CA TRP A 71 13.26 -6.26 -2.35
C TRP A 71 11.87 -5.88 -2.87
N LEU A 72 11.77 -5.44 -4.13
CA LEU A 72 10.49 -5.01 -4.70
C LEU A 72 9.47 -6.15 -4.71
N ASP A 73 9.91 -7.35 -5.08
CA ASP A 73 9.04 -8.53 -5.08
C ASP A 73 8.62 -8.95 -3.66
N PHE A 74 9.56 -8.90 -2.71
CA PHE A 74 9.28 -9.14 -1.29
C PHE A 74 8.26 -8.14 -0.74
N PHE A 75 8.50 -6.84 -0.92
CA PHE A 75 7.63 -5.77 -0.44
C PHE A 75 6.23 -5.90 -1.04
N ARG A 76 6.11 -6.01 -2.38
CA ARG A 76 4.82 -6.13 -3.07
C ARG A 76 4.00 -7.29 -2.53
N ARG A 77 4.64 -8.44 -2.29
CA ARG A 77 3.99 -9.63 -1.77
C ARG A 77 3.57 -9.47 -0.32
N GLN A 78 4.50 -9.10 0.55
CA GLN A 78 4.26 -9.04 1.99
C GLN A 78 3.30 -7.91 2.36
N PHE A 79 3.39 -6.77 1.68
CA PHE A 79 2.43 -5.68 1.86
C PHE A 79 1.02 -6.06 1.37
N ALA A 80 0.91 -6.84 0.27
CA ALA A 80 -0.38 -7.38 -0.15
C ALA A 80 -0.97 -8.36 0.88
N ILE A 81 -0.15 -9.27 1.43
CA ILE A 81 -0.57 -10.19 2.50
C ILE A 81 -1.08 -9.40 3.70
N TYR A 82 -0.33 -8.39 4.13
CA TYR A 82 -0.73 -7.48 5.20
C TYR A 82 -2.10 -6.84 4.92
N LEU A 83 -2.30 -6.22 3.76
CA LEU A 83 -3.57 -5.57 3.44
C LEU A 83 -4.74 -6.57 3.36
N MET A 84 -4.50 -7.77 2.84
CA MET A 84 -5.51 -8.83 2.73
C MET A 84 -5.88 -9.46 4.08
N GLY A 85 -4.97 -9.45 5.06
CA GLY A 85 -5.26 -9.92 6.42
C GLY A 85 -6.19 -8.99 7.22
N LYS A 86 -6.39 -7.75 6.75
CA LYS A 86 -7.31 -6.79 7.38
C LYS A 86 -8.77 -7.11 7.02
N LYS A 87 -9.68 -6.87 7.97
CA LYS A 87 -11.14 -7.00 7.75
C LYS A 87 -11.66 -6.18 6.57
N CYS A 88 -11.09 -4.98 6.40
CA CYS A 88 -11.34 -4.10 5.27
C CYS A 88 -9.99 -3.63 4.72
N ILE A 89 -9.87 -3.55 3.39
CA ILE A 89 -8.67 -3.01 2.75
C ILE A 89 -8.60 -1.52 3.05
N SER A 90 -7.76 -1.17 4.00
CA SER A 90 -7.47 0.20 4.37
C SER A 90 -6.06 0.27 4.92
N CYS A 91 -5.40 1.39 4.69
CA CYS A 91 -4.10 1.65 5.24
C CYS A 91 -3.94 3.16 5.38
N SER A 92 -3.71 3.64 6.59
CA SER A 92 -3.36 5.05 6.79
C SER A 92 -1.91 5.30 6.34
N LEU A 93 -1.54 6.56 6.06
CA LEU A 93 -0.17 6.89 5.66
C LEU A 93 0.86 6.48 6.72
N SER A 94 0.61 6.79 8.00
CA SER A 94 1.51 6.42 9.10
C SER A 94 1.59 4.91 9.29
N GLU A 95 0.48 4.21 9.13
CA GLU A 95 0.45 2.75 9.22
C GLU A 95 1.25 2.11 8.08
N GLY A 96 1.08 2.57 6.85
CA GLY A 96 1.83 2.02 5.73
C GLY A 96 3.30 2.39 5.75
N ASP A 97 3.66 3.58 6.24
CA ASP A 97 5.07 3.95 6.51
C ASP A 97 5.67 3.00 7.56
N MET A 98 4.95 2.73 8.65
CA MET A 98 5.39 1.78 9.69
C MET A 98 5.56 0.35 9.15
N ILE A 99 4.61 -0.13 8.36
CA ILE A 99 4.69 -1.48 7.76
C ILE A 99 5.80 -1.53 6.71
N HIS A 100 6.03 -0.44 5.97
CA HIS A 100 7.15 -0.35 5.03
C HIS A 100 8.50 -0.50 5.74
N ASP A 101 8.71 0.24 6.83
CA ASP A 101 9.91 0.14 7.66
C ASP A 101 10.08 -1.27 8.26
N PHE A 102 8.99 -1.85 8.78
CA PHE A 102 8.99 -3.23 9.29
C PHE A 102 9.43 -4.23 8.22
N LEU A 103 8.83 -4.18 7.02
CA LEU A 103 9.20 -5.06 5.92
C LEU A 103 10.65 -4.86 5.50
N ARG A 104 11.15 -3.63 5.51
CA ARG A 104 12.54 -3.33 5.20
C ARG A 104 13.49 -3.98 6.20
N MET A 105 13.18 -3.90 7.49
CA MET A 105 13.98 -4.54 8.54
C MET A 105 14.00 -6.07 8.38
N GLU A 106 12.84 -6.69 8.18
CA GLU A 106 12.72 -8.14 7.98
C GLU A 106 13.51 -8.59 6.74
N TYR A 107 13.40 -7.86 5.64
CA TYR A 107 14.11 -8.19 4.41
C TYR A 107 15.64 -8.16 4.56
N GLU A 108 16.19 -7.15 5.24
CA GLU A 108 17.63 -7.09 5.48
C GLU A 108 18.10 -8.18 6.44
N GLN A 109 17.30 -8.51 7.47
CA GLN A 109 17.58 -9.61 8.38
C GLN A 109 17.64 -10.95 7.63
N ILE A 110 16.64 -11.20 6.78
CA ILE A 110 16.58 -12.35 5.89
C ILE A 110 17.83 -12.43 4.99
N LYS A 111 18.29 -11.31 4.42
CA LYS A 111 19.50 -11.30 3.59
C LYS A 111 20.75 -11.68 4.38
N ILE A 112 20.88 -11.20 5.62
CA ILE A 112 21.98 -11.56 6.51
C ILE A 112 21.95 -13.07 6.80
N GLU A 113 20.77 -13.64 7.09
CA GLU A 113 20.61 -15.06 7.35
C GLU A 113 20.96 -15.92 6.13
N LEU A 114 20.54 -15.51 4.93
CA LEU A 114 20.89 -16.19 3.68
C LEU A 114 22.39 -16.16 3.40
N GLN A 115 23.06 -15.04 3.69
CA GLN A 115 24.52 -14.93 3.51
C GLN A 115 25.29 -15.79 4.51
N ASN A 116 24.76 -15.97 5.73
CA ASN A 116 25.37 -16.79 6.78
C ASN A 116 24.93 -18.25 6.75
N SER A 117 24.03 -18.62 5.84
CA SER A 117 23.52 -19.98 5.70
C SER A 117 24.65 -20.93 5.29
N GLU A 118 24.74 -22.07 5.97
CA GLU A 118 25.63 -23.17 5.58
C GLU A 118 25.17 -23.86 4.28
N PHE A 119 23.93 -23.62 3.87
CA PHE A 119 23.37 -24.15 2.63
C PHE A 119 23.51 -23.15 1.49
N ALA A 120 24.03 -23.62 0.36
CA ALA A 120 24.09 -22.85 -0.89
C ALA A 120 22.66 -22.59 -1.40
N PHE A 121 22.10 -21.43 -1.04
CA PHE A 121 20.77 -21.03 -1.47
C PHE A 121 20.79 -20.66 -2.96
N GLN A 122 20.03 -21.39 -3.77
CA GLN A 122 19.90 -21.11 -5.19
C GLN A 122 18.98 -19.90 -5.39
N LYS A 123 19.47 -18.88 -6.11
CA LYS A 123 18.77 -17.61 -6.32
C LYS A 123 17.42 -17.79 -6.99
N GLU A 124 17.28 -18.82 -7.82
CA GLU A 124 16.07 -19.19 -8.54
C GLU A 124 14.90 -19.55 -7.61
N ASN A 125 15.18 -19.89 -6.35
CA ASN A 125 14.16 -20.24 -5.36
C ASN A 125 13.79 -19.09 -4.41
N LEU A 126 14.44 -17.93 -4.48
CA LEU A 126 14.18 -16.80 -3.57
C LEU A 126 12.73 -16.33 -3.60
N SER A 127 12.16 -16.16 -4.80
CA SER A 127 10.76 -15.73 -4.94
C SER A 127 9.77 -16.71 -4.30
N ARG A 128 10.02 -18.02 -4.42
CA ARG A 128 9.20 -19.06 -3.78
C ARG A 128 9.39 -19.08 -2.28
N TRP A 129 10.62 -18.88 -1.82
CA TRP A 129 10.92 -18.84 -0.41
C TRP A 129 10.30 -17.61 0.26
N PHE A 130 10.38 -16.41 -0.34
CA PHE A 130 9.65 -15.23 0.11
C PHE A 130 8.14 -15.45 0.18
N ALA A 131 7.58 -16.30 -0.69
CA ALA A 131 6.17 -16.68 -0.63
C ALA A 131 5.83 -17.64 0.51
N SER A 132 6.82 -18.31 1.09
CA SER A 132 6.67 -19.16 2.29
C SER A 132 6.94 -18.43 3.60
N ILE A 133 7.39 -17.17 3.56
CA ILE A 133 7.64 -16.38 4.77
C ILE A 133 6.31 -15.86 5.30
N GLU A 134 5.97 -16.28 6.51
CA GLU A 134 4.84 -15.79 7.30
C GLU A 134 5.37 -14.76 8.30
N LEU A 135 5.10 -13.49 8.04
CA LEU A 135 5.40 -12.41 8.97
C LEU A 135 4.25 -12.22 9.95
N ASP A 136 4.57 -11.99 11.21
CA ASP A 136 3.58 -11.71 12.26
C ASP A 136 3.15 -10.24 12.19
N PHE A 137 2.20 -9.96 11.30
CA PHE A 137 1.70 -8.62 11.10
C PHE A 137 0.82 -8.17 12.26
N PRO A 138 0.92 -6.89 12.70
CA PRO A 138 0.08 -6.33 13.75
C PRO A 138 -1.30 -5.96 13.19
N TRP A 139 -2.03 -6.93 12.65
CA TRP A 139 -3.43 -6.72 12.32
C TRP A 139 -4.15 -6.41 13.62
N LEU A 140 -4.62 -5.17 13.77
CA LEU A 140 -5.49 -4.81 14.88
C LEU A 140 -6.72 -5.71 14.79
N VAL A 141 -6.76 -6.75 15.60
CA VAL A 141 -7.97 -7.48 15.94
C VAL A 141 -8.76 -6.49 16.78
N GLU A 142 -9.58 -5.66 16.14
CA GLU A 142 -10.62 -4.94 16.87
C GLU A 142 -11.48 -6.01 17.55
N SER A 143 -11.21 -6.20 18.85
CA SER A 143 -12.11 -6.87 19.77
C SER A 143 -13.47 -6.22 19.58
N GLU A 144 -14.50 -7.05 19.45
CA GLU A 144 -15.89 -6.64 19.30
C GLU A 144 -16.28 -5.49 20.26
N GLU A 145 -17.20 -4.64 19.79
CA GLU A 145 -17.96 -3.61 20.52
C GLU A 145 -17.32 -2.23 20.74
N LEU A 146 -17.23 -1.42 19.68
CA LEU A 146 -17.40 0.03 19.83
C LEU A 146 -18.91 0.34 20.00
N HIS A 147 -19.37 0.25 21.25
CA HIS A 147 -20.62 0.88 21.68
C HIS A 147 -20.45 2.41 21.52
N TRP A 148 -20.90 2.96 20.39
CA TRP A 148 -21.06 4.40 20.24
C TRP A 148 -22.22 4.85 21.14
N SER A 149 -21.93 5.20 22.39
CA SER A 149 -22.83 6.00 23.21
C SER A 149 -22.64 7.47 22.86
N PHE A 150 -23.51 8.01 22.01
CA PHE A 150 -23.72 9.45 21.93
C PHE A 150 -24.70 9.86 23.04
N GLY A 151 -24.24 10.76 23.90
CA GLY A 151 -25.07 11.58 24.78
C GLY A 151 -25.22 12.99 24.23
#